data_AF-A0A1Y3SWC1-F1
#
_entry.id   AF-A0A1Y3SWC1-F1
#
_cell.length_a   1.000
_cell.length_b   1.000
_cell.length_c   1.000
_cell.angle_alpha   90.00
_cell.angle_beta   90.00
_cell.angle_gamma   90.00
#
_symmetry.space_group_name_H-M   'P 1'
#
loop_
_entity.id
_entity.type
_entity.pdbx_description
1 polymer ?
#
loop_
_entity_poly.entity_id
_entity_poly.type
_entity_poly.pdbx_seq_one_letter_code
_entity_poly.pdbx_strand_id
1 'polypeptide(L)'
;MTENEAIERIKKESCYSENCHDGCLYGEENCAYSKAISALEEIQQYREIGTVEECREAREKQIPKKCIEDSCPDHTHYKCPSCGKIQKTKYDDSTFGCILNNCSNCGQALYD
;
A
#
# COMPACT_ATOMS: atom_id res chain seq x y z
N MET A 1 13.79 -19.12 -7.92
CA MET A 1 12.75 -19.98 -7.34
C MET A 1 11.61 -19.08 -6.93
N THR A 2 10.42 -19.24 -7.50
CA THR A 2 9.20 -18.55 -7.06
C THR A 2 8.64 -19.20 -5.79
N GLU A 3 7.70 -18.53 -5.12
CA GLU A 3 7.06 -19.09 -3.91
C GLU A 3 6.30 -20.38 -4.25
N ASN A 4 5.62 -20.43 -5.40
CA ASN A 4 4.98 -21.64 -5.90
C ASN A 4 6.00 -22.76 -6.18
N GLU A 5 7.13 -22.45 -6.81
CA GLU A 5 8.20 -23.44 -7.02
C GLU A 5 8.79 -23.97 -5.70
N ALA A 6 8.88 -23.11 -4.67
CA ALA A 6 9.36 -23.50 -3.34
C ALA A 6 8.34 -24.39 -2.61
N ILE A 7 7.05 -24.02 -2.63
CA ILE A 7 5.96 -24.83 -2.06
C ILE A 7 5.92 -26.22 -2.70
N GLU A 8 5.98 -26.30 -4.03
CA GLU A 8 5.96 -27.59 -4.74
C GLU A 8 7.18 -28.46 -4.43
N ARG A 9 8.36 -27.84 -4.27
CA ARG A 9 9.56 -28.54 -3.80
C ARG A 9 9.40 -29.05 -2.38
N ILE A 10 8.92 -28.22 -1.45
CA ILE A 10 8.72 -28.62 -0.06
C ILE A 10 7.76 -29.83 -0.01
N LYS A 11 6.60 -29.73 -0.67
CA LYS A 11 5.61 -30.81 -0.76
C LYS A 11 6.21 -32.12 -1.31
N LYS A 12 7.12 -32.02 -2.28
CA LYS A 12 7.76 -33.18 -2.93
C LYS A 12 8.93 -33.76 -2.13
N GLU A 13 9.76 -32.92 -1.51
CA GLU A 13 11.03 -33.30 -0.87
C GLU A 13 10.85 -33.66 0.62
N SER A 14 9.80 -33.16 1.31
CA SER A 14 9.55 -33.50 2.72
C SER A 14 8.99 -34.92 2.95
N CYS A 15 8.76 -35.70 1.89
CA CYS A 15 8.11 -37.01 1.91
C CYS A 15 9.10 -38.21 1.99
N TYR A 16 10.23 -38.09 2.72
CA TYR A 16 11.24 -39.15 2.79
C TYR A 16 11.93 -39.37 4.16
N SER A 17 11.47 -38.77 5.26
CA SER A 17 12.05 -39.05 6.59
C SER A 17 11.12 -39.92 7.43
N GLU A 18 11.67 -40.87 8.20
CA GLU A 18 10.92 -41.82 9.06
C GLU A 18 9.98 -41.15 10.08
N ASN A 19 10.13 -39.83 10.31
CA ASN A 19 9.34 -39.04 11.27
C ASN A 19 8.33 -38.08 10.60
N CYS A 20 8.13 -38.15 9.27
CA CYS A 20 7.25 -37.26 8.52
C CYS A 20 6.13 -38.06 7.82
N HIS A 21 4.94 -38.10 8.42
CA HIS A 21 3.74 -38.71 7.82
C HIS A 21 2.94 -37.63 7.07
N ASP A 22 2.08 -37.98 6.11
CA ASP A 22 1.07 -37.12 5.46
C ASP A 22 0.36 -36.11 6.40
N GLY A 23 0.21 -36.42 7.70
CA GLY A 23 -0.30 -35.48 8.72
C GLY A 23 0.55 -34.22 8.90
N CYS A 24 1.83 -34.23 8.53
CA CYS A 24 2.73 -33.07 8.58
C CYS A 24 2.41 -32.04 7.47
N LEU A 25 1.93 -32.46 6.30
CA LEU A 25 1.61 -31.54 5.20
C LEU A 25 0.15 -31.07 5.20
N TYR A 26 -0.76 -31.98 5.55
CA TYR A 26 -2.21 -31.78 5.41
C TYR A 26 -3.00 -31.93 6.73
N GLY A 27 -2.33 -32.29 7.84
CA GLY A 27 -2.94 -32.39 9.16
C GLY A 27 -2.74 -31.14 10.02
N GLU A 28 -3.43 -31.08 11.17
CA GLU A 28 -3.26 -30.04 12.19
C GLU A 28 -1.91 -30.11 12.93
N GLU A 29 -1.02 -31.04 12.54
CA GLU A 29 0.30 -31.18 13.14
C GLU A 29 1.22 -30.05 12.62
N ASN A 30 1.59 -29.16 13.54
CA ASN A 30 2.47 -28.00 13.36
C ASN A 30 3.93 -28.39 13.02
N CYS A 31 4.18 -29.25 12.04
CA CYS A 31 5.55 -29.54 11.62
C CYS A 31 6.16 -28.31 10.91
N ALA A 32 7.50 -28.25 10.86
CA ALA A 32 8.20 -27.09 10.28
C ALA A 32 7.85 -26.85 8.80
N TYR A 33 7.55 -27.91 8.05
CA TYR A 33 7.21 -27.82 6.63
C TYR A 33 5.81 -27.25 6.37
N SER A 34 4.78 -27.66 7.11
CA SER A 34 3.45 -27.03 7.00
C SER A 34 3.49 -25.56 7.36
N LYS A 35 4.23 -25.20 8.43
CA LYS A 35 4.45 -23.79 8.80
C LYS A 35 5.15 -23.00 7.70
N ALA A 36 6.16 -23.58 7.04
CA ALA A 36 6.85 -22.94 5.94
C ALA A 36 5.93 -22.73 4.73
N ILE A 37 5.09 -23.71 4.38
CA ILE A 37 4.11 -23.59 3.29
C ILE A 37 3.09 -22.50 3.61
N SER A 38 2.46 -22.54 4.80
CA SER A 38 1.47 -21.53 5.20
C SER A 38 2.06 -20.11 5.20
N ALA A 39 3.31 -19.94 5.66
CA ALA A 39 3.97 -18.64 5.61
C ALA A 39 4.22 -18.15 4.17
N LEU A 40 4.58 -19.05 3.24
CA LEU A 40 4.73 -18.69 1.83
C LEU A 40 3.38 -18.34 1.19
N GLU A 41 2.31 -19.05 1.52
CA GLU A 41 0.95 -18.73 1.06
C GLU A 41 0.46 -17.38 1.60
N GLU A 42 0.72 -17.06 2.87
CA GLU A 42 0.38 -15.76 3.46
C GLU A 42 1.15 -14.62 2.76
N ILE A 43 2.44 -14.82 2.46
CA ILE A 43 3.24 -13.82 1.73
C ILE A 43 2.68 -13.60 0.31
N GLN A 44 2.22 -14.65 -0.37
CA GLN A 44 1.57 -14.50 -1.68
C GLN A 44 0.32 -13.63 -1.58
N GLN A 45 -0.53 -13.84 -0.57
CA GLN A 45 -1.71 -13.02 -0.32
C GLN A 45 -1.34 -11.55 -0.09
N TYR A 46 -0.30 -11.26 0.70
CA TYR A 46 0.15 -9.87 0.88
C TYR A 46 0.66 -9.24 -0.42
N ARG A 47 1.36 -10.01 -1.27
CA ARG A 47 1.84 -9.52 -2.56
C ARG A 47 0.73 -9.27 -3.57
N GLU A 48 -0.39 -9.97 -3.48
CA GLU A 48 -1.59 -9.69 -4.27
C GLU A 48 -2.25 -8.36 -3.86
N ILE A 49 -2.18 -7.99 -2.58
CA ILE A 49 -2.68 -6.69 -2.09
C ILE A 49 -1.81 -5.55 -2.61
N GLY A 50 -0.49 -5.74 -2.60
CA GLY A 50 0.47 -4.78 -3.14
C GLY A 50 1.87 -4.96 -2.57
N THR A 51 2.73 -4.02 -2.91
CA THR A 51 4.12 -3.98 -2.47
C THR A 51 4.29 -3.13 -1.23
N VAL A 52 5.37 -3.38 -0.49
CA VAL A 52 5.76 -2.54 0.66
C VAL A 52 6.02 -1.10 0.22
N GLU A 53 6.49 -0.88 -1.02
CA GLU A 53 6.70 0.46 -1.56
C GLU A 53 5.38 1.18 -1.84
N GLU A 54 4.37 0.53 -2.41
CA GLU A 54 3.02 1.11 -2.56
C GLU A 54 2.40 1.46 -1.20
N CYS A 55 2.57 0.59 -0.20
CA CYS A 55 2.14 0.89 1.17
C CYS A 55 2.86 2.12 1.74
N ARG A 56 4.18 2.22 1.52
CA ARG A 56 4.99 3.36 1.95
C ARG A 56 4.52 4.65 1.26
N GLU A 57 4.30 4.62 -0.05
CA GLU A 57 3.78 5.77 -0.81
C GLU A 57 2.39 6.19 -0.34
N ALA A 58 1.48 5.23 -0.10
CA ALA A 58 0.15 5.51 0.42
C ALA A 58 0.22 6.17 1.81
N ARG A 59 1.11 5.69 2.69
CA ARG A 59 1.36 6.29 4.01
C ARG A 59 1.92 7.71 3.89
N GLU A 60 2.91 7.93 3.01
CA GLU A 60 3.48 9.27 2.78
C GLU A 60 2.44 10.27 2.24
N LYS A 61 1.51 9.81 1.40
CA LYS A 61 0.37 10.64 0.96
C LYS A 61 -0.55 11.05 2.12
N GLN A 62 -0.63 10.28 3.20
CA GLN A 62 -1.46 10.63 4.36
C GLN A 62 -0.77 11.60 5.34
N ILE A 63 0.52 11.91 5.16
CA ILE A 63 1.19 12.97 5.91
C ILE A 63 0.73 14.32 5.35
N PRO A 64 0.03 15.18 6.12
CA PRO A 64 -0.52 16.43 5.60
C PRO A 64 0.55 17.37 5.08
N LYS A 65 0.31 17.99 3.92
CA LYS A 65 1.18 19.02 3.34
C LYS A 65 0.41 20.32 3.13
N LYS A 66 1.07 21.46 3.37
CA LYS A 66 0.47 22.77 3.10
C LYS A 66 0.26 22.94 1.59
N CYS A 67 -0.87 23.52 1.20
CA CYS A 67 -1.06 23.91 -0.19
C CYS A 67 -0.01 24.94 -0.64
N ILE A 68 0.38 24.86 -1.91
CA ILE A 68 1.23 25.86 -2.54
C ILE A 68 0.36 27.05 -2.90
N GLU A 69 0.71 28.22 -2.38
CA GLU A 69 0.09 29.50 -2.72
C GLU A 69 0.74 30.06 -3.98
N ASP A 70 -0.05 30.29 -5.02
CA ASP A 70 0.37 30.86 -6.30
C ASP A 70 -0.49 32.10 -6.59
N SER A 71 0.06 33.27 -6.32
CA SER A 71 -0.64 34.55 -6.34
C SER A 71 -0.38 35.34 -7.62
N CYS A 72 -1.45 35.76 -8.27
CA CYS A 72 -1.50 36.74 -9.33
C CYS A 72 -2.08 38.07 -8.78
N PRO A 73 -2.00 39.19 -9.52
CA PRO A 73 -2.51 40.49 -9.06
C PRO A 73 -4.00 40.50 -8.70
N ASP A 74 -4.80 39.61 -9.29
CA ASP A 74 -6.26 39.58 -9.20
C ASP A 74 -6.81 38.40 -8.39
N HIS A 75 -6.00 37.36 -8.14
CA HIS A 75 -6.40 36.19 -7.35
C HIS A 75 -5.21 35.35 -6.86
N THR A 76 -5.45 34.50 -5.87
CA THR A 76 -4.49 33.50 -5.37
C THR A 76 -5.04 32.09 -5.53
N HIS A 77 -4.26 31.22 -6.15
CA HIS A 77 -4.55 29.79 -6.23
C HIS A 77 -3.85 29.01 -5.12
N TYR A 78 -4.57 28.09 -4.50
CA TYR A 78 -4.05 27.11 -3.56
C TYR A 78 -3.99 25.75 -4.25
N LYS A 79 -2.77 25.28 -4.52
CA LYS A 79 -2.51 24.07 -5.31
C LYS A 79 -2.04 22.93 -4.41
N CYS A 80 -2.47 21.71 -4.73
CA CYS A 80 -1.95 20.50 -4.10
C CYS A 80 -0.44 20.38 -4.39
N PRO A 81 0.43 20.25 -3.37
CA PRO A 81 1.88 20.21 -3.57
C PRO A 81 2.34 18.93 -4.30
N SER A 82 1.55 17.86 -4.28
CA SER A 82 1.94 16.58 -4.87
C SER A 82 1.52 16.41 -6.33
N CYS A 83 0.44 17.07 -6.77
CA CYS A 83 -0.06 16.93 -8.15
C CYS A 83 -0.42 18.24 -8.86
N GLY A 84 -0.26 19.39 -8.21
CA GLY A 84 -0.52 20.72 -8.79
C GLY A 84 -1.99 21.09 -8.97
N LYS A 85 -2.94 20.18 -8.66
CA LYS A 85 -4.38 20.47 -8.77
C LYS A 85 -4.79 21.64 -7.87
N ILE A 86 -5.41 22.66 -8.45
CA ILE A 86 -6.02 23.78 -7.72
C ILE A 86 -7.15 23.25 -6.84
N GLN A 87 -7.07 23.50 -5.54
CA GLN A 87 -8.10 23.14 -4.55
C GLN A 87 -9.06 24.31 -4.29
N LYS A 88 -8.49 25.52 -4.22
CA LYS A 88 -9.19 26.75 -3.87
C LYS A 88 -8.57 27.91 -4.64
N THR A 89 -9.40 28.84 -5.08
CA THR A 89 -8.98 30.13 -5.65
C THR A 89 -9.66 31.24 -4.86
N LYS A 90 -8.88 32.21 -4.41
CA LYS A 90 -9.36 33.38 -3.68
C LYS A 90 -9.17 34.63 -4.56
N TYR A 91 -10.26 35.28 -4.89
CA TYR A 91 -10.30 36.62 -5.49
C TYR A 91 -10.48 37.66 -4.38
N ASP A 92 -10.41 38.95 -4.72
CA ASP A 92 -10.62 40.03 -3.75
C ASP A 92 -12.04 40.03 -3.15
N ASP A 93 -13.04 39.66 -3.94
CA ASP A 93 -14.48 39.71 -3.59
C ASP A 93 -15.13 38.33 -3.39
N SER A 94 -14.44 37.24 -3.75
CA SER A 94 -15.05 35.92 -3.85
C SER A 94 -14.04 34.79 -3.65
N THR A 95 -14.54 33.59 -3.36
CA THR A 95 -13.72 32.38 -3.20
C THR A 95 -14.40 31.22 -3.91
N PHE A 96 -13.64 30.50 -4.72
CA PHE A 96 -14.09 29.31 -5.45
C PHE A 96 -13.33 28.07 -4.95
N GLY A 97 -14.09 27.02 -4.63
CA GLY A 97 -13.53 25.77 -4.12
C GLY A 97 -13.19 25.81 -2.63
N CYS A 98 -12.60 24.73 -2.14
CA CYS A 98 -12.21 24.57 -0.75
C CYS A 98 -10.99 23.64 -0.66
N ILE A 99 -10.15 23.85 0.36
CA ILE A 99 -9.08 22.91 0.67
C ILE A 99 -9.70 21.81 1.54
N LEU A 100 -9.96 20.67 0.92
CA LEU A 100 -10.37 19.46 1.62
C LEU A 100 -9.18 18.85 2.36
N ASN A 101 -9.45 18.00 3.36
CA ASN A 101 -8.42 17.26 4.09
C ASN A 101 -7.55 16.40 3.18
N ASN A 102 -8.05 16.00 2.00
CA ASN A 102 -7.31 15.26 1.00
C ASN A 102 -7.56 15.84 -0.39
N CYS A 103 -6.52 15.90 -1.21
CA CYS A 103 -6.61 16.28 -2.61
C CYS A 103 -7.49 15.29 -3.37
N SER A 104 -8.56 15.78 -3.99
CA SER A 104 -9.50 14.95 -4.78
C SER A 104 -8.88 14.28 -6.00
N ASN A 105 -7.72 14.76 -6.46
CA ASN A 105 -7.04 14.21 -7.63
C ASN A 105 -6.03 13.11 -7.30
N CYS A 106 -5.27 13.25 -6.21
CA CYS A 106 -4.16 12.34 -5.91
C CYS A 106 -4.16 11.75 -4.50
N GLY A 107 -5.15 12.08 -3.66
CA GLY A 107 -5.33 11.56 -2.31
C GLY A 107 -4.38 12.14 -1.25
N GLN A 108 -3.45 13.02 -1.61
CA GLN A 108 -2.53 13.68 -0.69
C GLN A 108 -3.31 14.40 0.41
N ALA A 109 -3.01 14.14 1.68
CA ALA A 109 -3.55 14.89 2.80
C ALA A 109 -3.05 16.34 2.76
N LEU A 110 -3.94 17.30 3.00
CA LEU A 110 -3.70 18.73 2.89
C LEU A 110 -4.13 19.47 4.16
N TYR A 111 -3.50 20.62 4.38
CA TYR A 111 -3.98 21.66 5.29
C TYR A 111 -3.84 23.05 4.66
N ASP A 112 -4.63 24.01 5.14
CA ASP A 112 -4.61 25.43 4.76
C ASP A 112 -3.48 26.17 5.52
#